data_AF-A0AA35SB06-F1
#
_entry.id   AF-A0AA35SB06-F1
#
_cell.length_a   1.000
_cell.length_b   1.000
_cell.length_c   1.000
_cell.angle_alpha   90.00
_cell.angle_beta   90.00
_cell.angle_gamma   90.00
#
_symmetry.space_group_name_H-M   'P 1'
#
loop_
_entity.id
_entity.type
_entity.pdbx_description
1 polymer ?
#
loop_
_entity_poly.entity_id
_entity_poly.type
_entity_poly.pdbx_seq_one_letter_code
_entity_poly.pdbx_strand_id
1 'polypeptide(L)'
;MCAYPLFEAVSWYHGGLLLQVHASVLVGAAALADIIAQIILIAVLLYTPLLCHTPIALPVVAAYGGVLTRCSILLAGFHRKVYPKMSKELTAKLSVWKIVLFVAPLMFTLFIQRISRPIINLIIARKSPTKDEAAQAVAVLTASYPLGHLPYGWLNSLKPVSPAFQKKSSHSNKPHIAGKKIAVFCACCLGVSAVVSFVVGWIPGVSVGILVNVVAIPHHLALLCVTPLRIFAFFCFTVSIRASLTGWLIFNHQTKLVAPSGFIRLAATISSLFILPKLGFGTALNSRVY
;
A
#
# COMPACT_ATOMS: atom_id res chain seq x y z
N MET A 1 -0.40 -12.24 21.14
CA MET A 1 -0.55 -11.79 19.75
C MET A 1 -1.78 -10.91 19.47
N CYS A 2 -2.76 -10.83 20.38
CA CYS A 2 -4.02 -10.09 20.14
C CYS A 2 -3.94 -8.57 20.27
N ALA A 3 -2.87 -8.02 20.87
CA ALA A 3 -2.77 -6.57 21.14
C ALA A 3 -2.20 -5.76 19.96
N TYR A 4 -1.47 -6.38 19.04
CA TYR A 4 -0.92 -5.70 17.84
C TYR A 4 -1.97 -4.94 17.03
N PRO A 5 -3.09 -5.56 16.59
CA PRO A 5 -4.09 -4.85 15.80
C PRO A 5 -4.73 -3.68 16.57
N LEU A 6 -4.80 -3.77 17.89
CA LEU A 6 -5.32 -2.69 18.73
C LEU A 6 -4.37 -1.48 18.72
N PHE A 7 -3.08 -1.68 19.01
CA PHE A 7 -2.09 -0.60 18.99
C PHE A 7 -1.94 0.01 17.60
N GLU A 8 -2.03 -0.82 16.57
CA GLU A 8 -2.04 -0.34 15.19
C GLU A 8 -3.27 0.53 14.93
N ALA A 9 -4.47 0.07 15.26
CA ALA A 9 -5.70 0.83 15.09
C ALA A 9 -5.69 2.16 15.84
N VAL A 10 -5.24 2.16 17.11
CA VAL A 10 -5.09 3.37 17.93
C VAL A 10 -4.14 4.36 17.26
N SER A 11 -2.99 3.89 16.80
CA SER A 11 -1.99 4.74 16.15
C SER A 11 -2.51 5.33 14.83
N TRP A 12 -3.22 4.55 14.02
CA TRP A 12 -3.85 5.04 12.79
C TRP A 12 -4.95 6.06 13.05
N TYR A 13 -5.79 5.83 14.06
CA TYR A 13 -6.85 6.77 14.46
C TYR A 13 -6.28 8.11 14.93
N HIS A 14 -5.31 8.08 15.84
CA HIS A 14 -4.67 9.29 16.36
C HIS A 14 -3.86 10.01 15.27
N GLY A 15 -3.15 9.28 14.40
CA GLY A 15 -2.48 9.84 13.23
C GLY A 15 -3.45 10.60 12.31
N GLY A 16 -4.64 10.05 12.07
CA GLY A 16 -5.70 10.71 11.31
C GLY A 16 -6.17 12.03 11.96
N LEU A 17 -6.40 12.04 13.27
CA LEU A 17 -6.79 13.24 14.02
C LEU A 17 -5.69 14.32 14.02
N LEU A 18 -4.43 13.92 14.18
CA LEU A 18 -3.28 14.82 14.13
C LEU A 18 -3.09 15.45 12.74
N LEU A 19 -3.42 14.72 11.67
CA LEU A 19 -3.42 15.27 10.30
C LEU A 19 -4.50 16.34 10.11
N GLN A 20 -5.65 16.22 10.77
CA GLN A 20 -6.71 17.25 10.70
C GLN A 20 -6.28 18.59 11.31
N VAL A 21 -5.39 18.58 12.31
CA VAL A 21 -4.82 19.80 12.91
C VAL A 21 -3.50 20.25 12.23
N HIS A 22 -3.21 19.73 11.02
CA HIS A 22 -2.01 20.02 10.23
C HIS A 22 -0.68 19.65 10.93
N ALA A 23 -0.68 18.67 11.84
CA ALA A 23 0.55 18.18 12.48
C ALA A 23 1.23 17.06 11.66
N SER A 24 1.32 17.22 10.33
CA SER A 24 1.87 16.21 9.41
C SER A 24 3.32 15.84 9.70
N VAL A 25 4.14 16.81 10.14
CA VAL A 25 5.55 16.58 10.51
C VAL A 25 5.66 15.61 11.69
N LEU A 26 4.78 15.72 12.67
CA LEU A 26 4.79 14.83 13.84
C LEU A 26 4.37 13.40 13.46
N VAL A 27 3.35 13.26 12.60
CA VAL A 27 2.91 11.96 12.10
C VAL A 27 3.99 11.32 11.24
N GLY A 28 4.69 12.10 10.42
CA GLY A 28 5.84 11.64 9.64
C GLY A 28 7.03 11.22 10.52
N ALA A 29 7.38 12.01 11.53
CA ALA A 29 8.43 11.68 12.48
C ALA A 29 8.12 10.41 13.26
N ALA A 30 6.87 10.20 13.69
CA ALA A 30 6.44 8.98 14.36
C ALA A 30 6.56 7.75 13.45
N ALA A 31 6.23 7.88 12.16
CA ALA A 31 6.39 6.79 11.18
C ALA A 31 7.86 6.48 10.87
N LEU A 32 8.73 7.48 10.83
CA LEU A 32 10.17 7.26 10.67
C LEU A 32 10.77 6.62 11.92
N ALA A 33 10.37 7.08 13.11
CA ALA A 33 10.80 6.50 14.38
C ALA A 33 10.40 5.02 14.50
N ASP A 34 9.18 4.65 14.04
CA ASP A 34 8.72 3.27 13.94
C ASP A 34 9.70 2.41 13.13
N ILE A 35 10.01 2.83 11.90
CA ILE A 35 10.92 2.11 10.99
C ILE A 35 12.33 2.00 11.60
N ILE A 36 12.86 3.10 12.14
CA ILE A 36 14.20 3.12 12.75
C ILE A 36 14.24 2.17 13.96
N ALA A 37 13.21 2.19 14.81
CA ALA A 37 13.11 1.29 15.95
C ALA A 37 13.06 -0.17 15.51
N GLN A 38 12.29 -0.52 14.47
CA GLN A 38 12.25 -1.87 13.91
C GLN A 38 13.64 -2.32 13.42
N ILE A 39 14.36 -1.48 12.67
CA ILE A 39 15.69 -1.79 12.15
C ILE A 39 16.67 -2.03 13.29
N ILE A 40 16.69 -1.13 14.29
CA ILE A 40 17.58 -1.25 15.46
C ILE A 40 17.25 -2.53 16.25
N LEU A 41 15.97 -2.81 16.50
CA LEU A 41 15.55 -4.03 17.19
C LEU A 41 15.96 -5.29 16.43
N ILE A 42 15.76 -5.34 15.11
CA ILE A 42 16.20 -6.48 14.29
C ILE A 42 17.71 -6.65 14.41
N ALA A 43 18.48 -5.57 14.25
CA ALA A 43 19.93 -5.62 14.32
C ALA A 43 20.42 -6.12 15.69
N VAL A 44 19.87 -5.60 16.79
CA VAL A 44 20.22 -6.01 18.16
C VAL A 44 19.85 -7.46 18.42
N LEU A 45 18.63 -7.88 18.07
CA LEU A 45 18.19 -9.26 18.29
C LEU A 45 18.96 -10.26 17.40
N LEU A 46 19.52 -9.83 16.26
CA LEU A 46 20.37 -10.67 15.41
C LEU A 46 21.68 -11.07 16.11
N TYR A 47 22.21 -10.21 16.99
CA TYR A 47 23.41 -10.50 17.80
C TYR A 47 23.12 -11.41 19.01
N THR A 48 21.85 -11.75 19.25
CA THR A 48 21.42 -12.54 20.41
C THR A 48 21.16 -13.99 19.98
N PRO A 49 21.42 -15.02 20.81
CA PRO A 49 21.20 -16.43 20.45
C PRO A 49 19.72 -16.83 20.23
N LEU A 50 18.77 -15.87 20.24
CA LEU A 50 17.35 -16.10 19.97
C LEU A 50 17.09 -16.68 18.57
N LEU A 51 18.01 -16.46 17.62
CA LEU A 51 17.88 -16.95 16.25
C LEU A 51 17.80 -18.49 16.16
N CYS A 52 18.45 -19.19 17.09
CA CYS A 52 18.53 -20.65 17.10
C CYS A 52 17.26 -21.33 17.62
N HIS A 53 16.47 -20.66 18.48
CA HIS A 53 15.29 -21.27 19.11
C HIS A 53 13.96 -20.91 18.41
N THR A 54 13.78 -19.67 17.94
CA THR A 54 12.53 -19.26 17.27
C THR A 54 12.77 -18.19 16.20
N PRO A 55 13.09 -18.57 14.95
CA PRO A 55 13.40 -17.60 13.89
C PRO A 55 12.23 -16.67 13.54
N ILE A 56 10.99 -17.10 13.78
CA ILE A 56 9.79 -16.30 13.50
C ILE A 56 9.52 -15.22 14.57
N ALA A 57 10.10 -15.34 15.77
CA ALA A 57 9.88 -14.38 16.85
C ALA A 57 10.59 -13.05 16.59
N LEU A 58 11.72 -13.10 15.88
CA LEU A 58 12.54 -11.94 15.54
C LEU A 58 11.75 -10.81 14.85
N PRO A 59 11.11 -11.02 13.68
CA PRO A 59 10.32 -9.98 13.01
C PRO A 59 9.09 -9.57 13.82
N VAL A 60 8.51 -10.49 14.61
CA VAL A 60 7.33 -10.19 15.43
C VAL A 60 7.70 -9.20 16.53
N VAL A 61 8.75 -9.46 17.31
CA VAL A 61 9.18 -8.57 18.40
C VAL A 61 9.57 -7.20 17.86
N ALA A 62 10.29 -7.15 16.74
CA ALA A 62 10.63 -5.89 16.08
C ALA A 62 9.38 -5.09 15.68
N ALA A 63 8.40 -5.74 15.06
CA ALA A 63 7.14 -5.10 14.66
C ALA A 63 6.37 -4.55 15.87
N TYR A 64 6.33 -5.28 16.99
CA TYR A 64 5.72 -4.79 18.23
C TYR A 64 6.44 -3.57 18.79
N GLY A 65 7.78 -3.58 18.83
CA GLY A 65 8.57 -2.44 19.29
C GLY A 65 8.35 -1.20 18.43
N GLY A 66 8.33 -1.37 17.11
CA GLY A 66 7.99 -0.30 16.17
C GLY A 66 6.60 0.30 16.41
N VAL A 67 5.56 -0.53 16.46
CA VAL A 67 4.18 -0.06 16.69
C VAL A 67 4.03 0.63 18.04
N LEU A 68 4.70 0.14 19.09
CA LEU A 68 4.68 0.77 20.41
C LEU A 68 5.32 2.16 20.37
N THR A 69 6.51 2.31 19.77
CA THR A 69 7.17 3.62 19.67
C THR A 69 6.30 4.62 18.90
N ARG A 70 5.71 4.21 17.78
CA ARG A 70 4.75 5.04 17.02
C ARG A 70 3.55 5.43 17.86
N CYS A 71 2.95 4.48 18.55
CA CYS A 71 1.78 4.69 19.40
C CYS A 71 2.08 5.73 20.50
N SER A 72 3.22 5.59 21.19
CA SER A 72 3.65 6.51 22.24
C SER A 72 3.86 7.93 21.73
N ILE A 73 4.53 8.11 20.58
CA ILE A 73 4.77 9.43 19.98
C ILE A 73 3.45 10.09 19.57
N LEU A 74 2.54 9.33 18.96
CA LEU A 74 1.25 9.86 18.51
C LEU A 74 0.30 10.18 19.67
N LEU A 75 0.27 9.35 20.71
CA LEU A 75 -0.51 9.63 21.93
C LEU A 75 0.02 10.88 22.66
N ALA A 76 1.34 10.99 22.83
CA ALA A 76 1.96 12.18 23.41
C ALA A 76 1.65 13.45 22.57
N GLY A 77 1.73 13.32 21.24
CA GLY A 77 1.36 14.39 20.31
C GLY A 77 -0.11 14.80 20.38
N PHE A 78 -1.01 13.83 20.52
CA PHE A 78 -2.44 14.04 20.67
C PHE A 78 -2.76 14.81 21.96
N HIS A 79 -2.22 14.37 23.10
CA HIS A 79 -2.43 15.03 24.39
C HIS A 79 -1.90 16.47 24.40
N ARG A 80 -0.77 16.75 23.74
CA ARG A 80 -0.19 18.10 23.72
C ARG A 80 -0.86 19.05 22.73
N LYS A 81 -1.29 18.57 21.55
CA LYS A 81 -1.77 19.44 20.45
C LYS A 81 -3.28 19.40 20.20
N VAL A 82 -3.94 18.27 20.44
CA VAL A 82 -5.34 18.05 20.05
C VAL A 82 -6.27 18.11 21.25
N TYR A 83 -5.93 17.44 22.36
CA TYR A 83 -6.71 17.45 23.60
C TYR A 83 -7.12 18.87 24.08
N PRO A 84 -6.21 19.87 24.14
CA PRO A 84 -6.59 21.23 24.56
C PRO A 84 -7.51 21.96 23.58
N LYS A 85 -7.55 21.57 22.31
CA LYS A 85 -8.42 22.19 21.28
C LYS A 85 -9.79 21.50 21.18
N MET A 86 -9.82 20.18 21.37
CA MET A 86 -11.05 19.37 21.28
C MET A 86 -11.98 19.59 22.48
N SER A 87 -11.44 19.96 23.65
CA SER A 87 -12.22 20.31 24.84
C SER A 87 -13.19 21.50 24.63
N LYS A 88 -13.04 22.29 23.55
CA LYS A 88 -13.93 23.43 23.24
C LYS A 88 -15.04 23.12 22.24
N GLU A 89 -15.00 21.99 21.52
CA GLU A 89 -15.95 21.65 20.44
C GLU A 89 -16.79 20.37 20.72
N LEU A 90 -16.80 19.87 21.95
CA LEU A 90 -17.44 18.61 22.33
C LEU A 90 -18.97 18.75 22.53
N THR A 91 -19.68 19.30 21.54
CA THR A 91 -21.15 19.48 21.56
C THR A 91 -21.82 19.08 20.25
N ALA A 92 -21.21 18.19 19.46
CA ALA A 92 -21.86 17.56 18.32
C ALA A 92 -22.08 16.07 18.58
N LYS A 93 -23.34 15.64 18.72
CA LYS A 93 -23.74 14.22 18.72
C LYS A 93 -23.45 13.60 17.35
N LEU A 94 -22.19 13.20 17.13
CA LEU A 94 -21.80 12.49 15.93
C LEU A 94 -22.26 11.02 16.06
N SER A 95 -23.31 10.65 15.33
CA SER A 95 -23.84 9.29 15.35
C SER A 95 -22.80 8.30 14.79
N VAL A 96 -22.35 7.37 15.64
CA VAL A 96 -21.39 6.29 15.31
C VAL A 96 -21.85 5.51 14.08
N TRP A 97 -23.16 5.34 13.90
CA TRP A 97 -23.74 4.67 12.74
C TRP A 97 -23.40 5.32 11.41
N LYS A 98 -23.38 6.67 11.35
CA LYS A 98 -23.00 7.40 10.13
C LYS A 98 -21.53 7.21 9.79
N ILE A 99 -20.67 7.10 10.80
CA ILE A 99 -19.24 6.82 10.62
C ILE A 99 -19.06 5.39 10.09
N VAL A 100 -19.75 4.42 10.68
CA VAL A 100 -19.71 3.02 10.22
C VAL A 100 -20.19 2.91 8.78
N LEU A 101 -21.32 3.52 8.43
CA LEU A 101 -21.86 3.51 7.07
C LEU A 101 -20.92 4.21 6.05
N PHE A 102 -20.16 5.21 6.50
CA PHE A 102 -19.14 5.88 5.69
C PHE A 102 -17.89 5.03 5.49
N VAL A 103 -17.43 4.32 6.53
CA VAL A 103 -16.20 3.52 6.52
C VAL A 103 -16.41 2.12 5.89
N ALA A 104 -17.58 1.53 6.06
CA ALA A 104 -17.95 0.21 5.54
C ALA A 104 -17.61 -0.01 4.06
N PRO A 105 -17.96 0.88 3.11
CA PRO A 105 -17.61 0.69 1.70
C PRO A 105 -16.10 0.72 1.43
N LEU A 106 -15.34 1.51 2.19
CA LEU A 106 -13.88 1.54 2.08
C LEU A 106 -13.26 0.24 2.61
N MET A 107 -13.75 -0.24 3.76
CA MET A 107 -13.31 -1.50 4.37
C MET A 107 -13.63 -2.69 3.48
N PHE A 108 -14.83 -2.72 2.89
CA PHE A 108 -15.23 -3.74 1.93
C PHE A 108 -14.30 -3.73 0.71
N THR A 109 -14.00 -2.55 0.16
CA THR A 109 -13.06 -2.42 -0.94
C THR A 109 -11.66 -2.95 -0.58
N LEU A 110 -11.15 -2.66 0.62
CA LEU A 110 -9.86 -3.17 1.08
C LEU A 110 -9.87 -4.68 1.30
N PHE A 111 -10.96 -5.22 1.83
CA PHE A 111 -11.16 -6.66 2.03
C PHE A 111 -11.09 -7.42 0.70
N ILE A 112 -11.86 -6.95 -0.29
CA ILE A 112 -11.83 -7.48 -1.65
C ILE A 112 -10.41 -7.43 -2.26
N GLN A 113 -9.69 -6.33 -2.06
CA GLN A 113 -8.31 -6.19 -2.55
C GLN A 113 -7.30 -7.11 -1.85
N ARG A 114 -7.57 -7.53 -0.61
CA ARG A 114 -6.72 -8.46 0.12
C ARG A 114 -6.98 -9.90 -0.30
N ILE A 115 -8.23 -10.26 -0.56
CA ILE A 115 -8.62 -11.62 -0.95
C ILE A 115 -8.23 -11.96 -2.39
N SER A 116 -8.04 -10.97 -3.27
CA SER A 116 -7.71 -11.22 -4.68
C SER A 116 -6.43 -12.04 -4.86
N ARG A 117 -5.42 -11.85 -4.01
CA ARG A 117 -4.13 -12.56 -4.09
C ARG A 117 -4.25 -14.06 -3.80
N PRO A 118 -4.85 -14.47 -2.66
CA PRO A 118 -5.16 -15.88 -2.40
C PRO A 118 -5.94 -16.55 -3.53
N ILE A 119 -6.97 -15.87 -4.06
CA ILE A 119 -7.78 -16.42 -5.16
C ILE A 119 -6.93 -16.65 -6.41
N ILE A 120 -6.11 -15.66 -6.81
CA ILE A 120 -5.23 -15.81 -7.98
C ILE A 120 -4.25 -16.97 -7.79
N ASN A 121 -3.62 -17.07 -6.61
CA ASN A 121 -2.68 -18.15 -6.32
C ASN A 121 -3.36 -19.53 -6.38
N LEU A 122 -4.58 -19.66 -5.84
CA LEU A 122 -5.36 -20.90 -5.91
C LEU A 122 -5.76 -21.27 -7.34
N ILE A 123 -6.12 -20.28 -8.18
CA ILE A 123 -6.52 -20.53 -9.56
C ILE A 123 -5.31 -20.93 -10.42
N ILE A 124 -4.16 -20.27 -10.22
CA ILE A 124 -2.90 -20.66 -10.86
C ILE A 124 -2.56 -22.10 -10.48
N ALA A 125 -2.56 -22.40 -9.17
CA ALA A 125 -2.26 -23.74 -8.68
C ALA A 125 -3.22 -24.82 -9.21
N ARG A 126 -4.49 -24.49 -9.44
CA ARG A 126 -5.50 -25.41 -9.97
C ARG A 126 -5.41 -25.62 -11.49
N LYS A 127 -4.90 -24.63 -12.23
CA LYS A 127 -4.87 -24.65 -13.70
C LYS A 127 -3.57 -25.27 -14.26
N SER A 128 -2.50 -25.28 -13.48
CA SER A 128 -1.23 -25.91 -13.88
C SER A 128 -1.37 -27.44 -13.98
N PRO A 129 -0.90 -28.06 -15.06
CA PRO A 129 -0.96 -29.51 -15.27
C PRO A 129 -0.06 -30.29 -14.29
N THR A 130 1.01 -29.68 -13.79
CA THR A 130 1.96 -30.32 -12.85
C THR A 130 2.21 -29.45 -11.61
N LYS A 131 2.49 -30.09 -10.47
CA LYS A 131 2.76 -29.42 -9.18
C LYS A 131 3.99 -28.49 -9.25
N ASP A 132 4.99 -28.85 -10.04
CA ASP A 132 6.24 -28.07 -10.16
C ASP A 132 6.02 -26.77 -10.93
N GLU A 133 5.22 -26.79 -12.00
CA GLU A 133 4.86 -25.57 -12.75
C GLU A 133 4.00 -24.62 -11.92
N ALA A 134 3.08 -25.18 -11.11
CA ALA A 134 2.30 -24.39 -10.15
C ALA A 134 3.20 -23.67 -9.14
N ALA A 135 4.18 -24.39 -8.58
CA ALA A 135 5.12 -23.84 -7.62
C ALA A 135 5.99 -22.73 -8.24
N GLN A 136 6.50 -22.95 -9.45
CA GLN A 136 7.28 -21.95 -10.18
C GLN A 136 6.46 -20.70 -10.50
N ALA A 137 5.22 -20.83 -10.99
CA ALA A 137 4.37 -19.70 -11.30
C ALA A 137 4.03 -18.85 -10.05
N VAL A 138 3.77 -19.51 -8.92
CA VAL A 138 3.55 -18.82 -7.64
C VAL A 138 4.83 -18.14 -7.15
N ALA A 139 6.00 -18.76 -7.32
CA ALA A 139 7.28 -18.16 -6.96
C ALA A 139 7.59 -16.91 -7.81
N VAL A 140 7.38 -16.98 -9.13
CA VAL A 140 7.50 -15.84 -10.05
C VAL A 140 6.59 -14.70 -9.63
N LEU A 141 5.33 -14.97 -9.33
CA LEU A 141 4.38 -13.95 -8.90
C LEU A 141 4.77 -13.35 -7.54
N THR A 142 5.23 -14.18 -6.61
CA THR A 142 5.67 -13.76 -5.27
C THR A 142 6.90 -12.86 -5.34
N ALA A 143 7.83 -13.14 -6.25
CA ALA A 143 9.04 -12.35 -6.45
C ALA A 143 8.80 -11.05 -7.24
N SER A 144 8.02 -11.13 -8.32
CA SER A 144 7.76 -9.99 -9.21
C SER A 144 6.79 -8.97 -8.59
N TYR A 145 5.86 -9.39 -7.73
CA TYR A 145 4.85 -8.49 -7.18
C TYR A 145 5.43 -7.39 -6.28
N PRO A 146 6.28 -7.66 -5.26
CA PRO A 146 6.88 -6.61 -4.46
C PRO A 146 7.70 -5.65 -5.32
N LEU A 147 8.53 -6.19 -6.23
CA LEU A 147 9.38 -5.38 -7.09
C LEU A 147 8.57 -4.49 -8.04
N GLY A 148 7.49 -5.02 -8.61
CA GLY A 148 6.55 -4.23 -9.41
C GLY A 148 5.80 -3.20 -8.58
N HIS A 149 5.49 -3.51 -7.31
CA HIS A 149 4.75 -2.61 -6.42
C HIS A 149 5.57 -1.45 -5.87
N LEU A 150 6.89 -1.60 -5.69
CA LEU A 150 7.75 -0.57 -5.10
C LEU A 150 7.59 0.81 -5.78
N PRO A 151 7.66 0.94 -7.12
CA PRO A 151 7.63 2.24 -7.77
C PRO A 151 6.29 2.95 -7.66
N TYR A 152 5.16 2.23 -7.55
CA TYR A 152 3.82 2.84 -7.50
C TYR A 152 3.13 2.73 -6.14
N GLY A 153 3.70 2.00 -5.17
CA GLY A 153 3.10 1.79 -3.86
C GLY A 153 2.82 3.10 -3.14
N TRP A 154 3.79 4.02 -3.19
CA TRP A 154 3.73 5.34 -2.56
C TRP A 154 2.74 6.30 -3.23
N LEU A 155 2.33 6.08 -4.48
CA LEU A 155 1.30 6.92 -5.14
C LEU A 155 -0.06 6.81 -4.43
N ASN A 156 -0.33 5.70 -3.74
CA ASN A 156 -1.54 5.57 -2.92
C ASN A 156 -1.56 6.57 -1.75
N SER A 157 -0.39 7.01 -1.29
CA SER A 157 -0.24 8.02 -0.23
C SER A 157 -0.59 9.43 -0.68
N LEU A 158 -0.84 9.67 -1.99
CA LEU A 158 -1.29 10.96 -2.52
C LEU A 158 -2.79 11.21 -2.31
N LYS A 159 -3.59 10.15 -2.06
CA LYS A 159 -5.04 10.26 -1.83
C LYS A 159 -5.44 11.31 -0.77
N PRO A 160 -4.80 11.38 0.41
CA PRO A 160 -5.13 12.38 1.42
C PRO A 160 -4.59 13.79 1.12
N VAL A 161 -3.68 13.96 0.15
CA VAL A 161 -3.05 15.27 -0.14
C VAL A 161 -4.09 16.26 -0.65
N SER A 162 -4.89 15.89 -1.65
CA SER A 162 -5.91 16.78 -2.22
C SER A 162 -6.89 17.33 -1.16
N PRO A 163 -7.56 16.50 -0.33
CA PRO A 163 -8.48 17.01 0.68
C PRO A 163 -7.78 17.78 1.82
N ALA A 164 -6.53 17.47 2.16
CA ALA A 164 -5.80 18.16 3.22
C ALA A 164 -5.44 19.61 2.88
N PHE A 165 -5.14 19.89 1.60
CA PHE A 165 -4.73 21.22 1.14
C PHE A 165 -5.85 22.05 0.50
N GLN A 166 -6.98 21.43 0.14
CA GLN A 166 -8.16 22.11 -0.43
C GLN A 166 -9.23 22.46 0.62
N LYS A 167 -9.05 22.08 1.90
CA LYS A 167 -10.01 22.40 2.95
C LYS A 167 -10.10 23.93 3.13
N LYS A 168 -11.23 24.50 2.71
CA LYS A 168 -11.58 25.92 2.89
C LYS A 168 -11.65 26.19 4.39
N SER A 169 -10.61 26.81 4.95
CA SER A 169 -10.66 27.21 6.35
C SER A 169 -11.45 28.51 6.42
N SER A 170 -12.71 28.42 6.87
CA SER A 170 -13.57 29.60 7.10
C SER A 170 -13.01 30.57 8.17
N HIS A 171 -11.94 30.18 8.87
CA HIS A 171 -11.33 30.94 9.97
C HIS A 171 -9.79 30.93 10.00
N SER A 172 -9.09 30.63 8.90
CA SER A 172 -7.61 30.65 8.90
C SER A 172 -7.02 31.48 7.76
N ASN A 173 -6.22 32.49 8.13
CA ASN A 173 -5.43 33.38 7.29
C ASN A 173 -4.25 32.68 6.55
N LYS A 174 -4.44 31.43 6.10
CA LYS A 174 -3.39 30.66 5.40
C LYS A 174 -3.65 30.63 3.89
N PRO A 175 -2.60 30.74 3.06
CA PRO A 175 -2.75 30.87 1.62
C PRO A 175 -3.38 29.60 1.03
N HIS A 176 -4.52 29.80 0.35
CA HIS A 176 -5.17 28.78 -0.45
C HIS A 176 -4.21 28.34 -1.57
N ILE A 177 -3.68 27.13 -1.47
CA ILE A 177 -2.83 26.58 -2.53
C ILE A 177 -3.74 26.25 -3.71
N ALA A 178 -3.56 26.96 -4.82
CA ALA A 178 -4.32 26.73 -6.04
C ALA A 178 -4.24 25.25 -6.45
N GLY A 179 -5.39 24.63 -6.76
CA GLY A 179 -5.48 23.22 -7.16
C GLY A 179 -4.53 22.83 -8.30
N LYS A 180 -4.14 23.80 -9.15
CA LYS A 180 -3.11 23.64 -10.18
C LYS A 180 -1.74 23.22 -9.60
N LYS A 181 -1.28 23.78 -8.48
CA LYS A 181 0.01 23.41 -7.86
C LYS A 181 -0.03 21.98 -7.31
N ILE A 182 -1.16 21.56 -6.75
CA ILE A 182 -1.36 20.18 -6.26
C ILE A 182 -1.39 19.21 -7.45
N ALA A 183 -2.06 19.57 -8.55
CA ALA A 183 -2.09 18.75 -9.75
C ALA A 183 -0.70 18.58 -10.38
N VAL A 184 0.10 19.65 -10.45
CA VAL A 184 1.50 19.60 -10.91
C VAL A 184 2.36 18.72 -10.02
N PHE A 185 2.20 18.82 -8.69
CA PHE A 185 2.89 17.93 -7.75
C PHE A 185 2.51 16.46 -7.98
N CYS A 186 1.22 16.13 -8.08
CA CYS A 186 0.76 14.77 -8.37
C CYS A 186 1.27 14.26 -9.73
N ALA A 187 1.31 15.12 -10.75
CA ALA A 187 1.84 14.78 -12.07
C ALA A 187 3.34 14.52 -12.03
N CYS A 188 4.11 15.31 -11.27
CA CYS A 188 5.54 15.08 -11.05
C CYS A 188 5.78 13.74 -10.33
N CYS A 189 5.01 13.44 -9.28
CA CYS A 189 5.09 12.16 -8.58
C CYS A 189 4.76 10.97 -9.50
N LEU A 190 3.77 11.12 -10.37
CA LEU A 190 3.46 10.13 -11.40
C LEU A 190 4.62 9.97 -12.38
N GLY A 191 5.21 11.07 -12.87
CA GLY A 191 6.35 11.04 -13.78
C GLY A 191 7.53 10.28 -13.19
N VAL A 192 7.91 10.58 -11.94
CA VAL A 192 9.00 9.88 -11.24
C VAL A 192 8.70 8.39 -11.10
N SER A 193 7.50 8.03 -10.65
CA SER A 193 7.09 6.63 -10.49
C SER A 193 7.06 5.88 -11.82
N ALA A 194 6.56 6.50 -12.89
CA ALA A 194 6.54 5.94 -14.23
C ALA A 194 7.96 5.68 -14.74
N VAL A 195 8.87 6.67 -14.62
CA VAL A 195 10.27 6.51 -15.03
C VAL A 195 10.91 5.33 -14.30
N VAL A 196 10.78 5.24 -12.96
CA VAL A 196 11.33 4.13 -12.18
C VAL A 196 10.74 2.79 -12.64
N SER A 197 9.43 2.72 -12.86
CA SER A 197 8.78 1.49 -13.33
C SER A 197 9.22 1.06 -14.73
N PHE A 198 9.42 2.00 -15.66
CA PHE A 198 9.95 1.69 -16.99
C PHE A 198 11.41 1.27 -16.95
N VAL A 199 12.24 1.94 -16.14
CA VAL A 199 13.65 1.56 -15.91
C VAL A 199 13.73 0.12 -15.41
N VAL A 200 12.95 -0.22 -14.38
CA VAL A 200 12.96 -1.56 -13.78
C VAL A 200 12.35 -2.61 -14.71
N GLY A 201 11.25 -2.31 -15.40
CA GLY A 201 10.52 -3.30 -16.20
C GLY A 201 11.04 -3.50 -17.63
N TRP A 202 11.50 -2.45 -18.30
CA TRP A 202 11.80 -2.47 -19.74
C TRP A 202 13.29 -2.48 -20.08
N ILE A 203 14.17 -1.97 -19.23
CA ILE A 203 15.61 -2.01 -19.52
C ILE A 203 16.12 -3.45 -19.36
N PRO A 204 16.73 -4.03 -20.42
CA PRO A 204 17.27 -5.37 -20.35
C PRO A 204 18.40 -5.45 -19.31
N GLY A 205 18.42 -6.52 -18.52
CA GLY A 205 19.44 -6.74 -17.49
C GLY A 205 19.18 -6.08 -16.13
N VAL A 206 18.44 -4.97 -16.06
CA VAL A 206 18.12 -4.31 -14.77
C VAL A 206 17.19 -5.16 -13.91
N SER A 207 16.07 -5.63 -14.49
CA SER A 207 15.12 -6.51 -13.80
C SER A 207 15.78 -7.80 -13.31
N VAL A 208 16.49 -8.49 -14.19
CA VAL A 208 17.19 -9.75 -13.89
C VAL A 208 18.30 -9.51 -12.85
N GLY A 209 19.09 -8.44 -13.01
CA GLY A 209 20.15 -8.08 -12.07
C GLY A 209 19.64 -7.81 -10.66
N ILE A 210 18.51 -7.09 -10.53
CA ILE A 210 17.88 -6.88 -9.22
C ILE A 210 17.39 -8.21 -8.64
N LEU A 211 16.73 -9.06 -9.43
CA LEU A 211 16.22 -10.35 -8.93
C LEU A 211 17.33 -11.31 -8.49
N VAL A 212 18.43 -11.37 -9.23
CA VAL A 212 19.54 -12.28 -8.91
C VAL A 212 20.40 -11.71 -7.78
N ASN A 213 20.76 -10.43 -7.81
CA ASN A 213 21.72 -9.88 -6.85
C ASN A 213 21.07 -9.38 -5.55
N VAL A 214 19.82 -8.89 -5.59
CA VAL A 214 19.14 -8.34 -4.40
C VAL A 214 18.18 -9.36 -3.80
N VAL A 215 17.42 -10.06 -4.63
CA VAL A 215 16.43 -11.05 -4.17
C VAL A 215 17.03 -12.46 -4.05
N ALA A 216 18.24 -12.69 -4.57
CA ALA A 216 18.95 -13.98 -4.53
C ALA A 216 18.15 -15.14 -5.18
N ILE A 217 17.44 -14.84 -6.27
CA ILE A 217 16.63 -15.83 -6.99
C ILE A 217 17.45 -16.51 -8.10
N PRO A 218 17.27 -17.82 -8.36
CA PRO A 218 17.92 -18.50 -9.48
C PRO A 218 17.69 -17.83 -10.83
N HIS A 219 18.72 -17.80 -11.68
CA HIS A 219 18.68 -17.08 -12.95
C HIS A 219 17.54 -17.53 -13.88
N HIS A 220 17.21 -18.82 -13.92
CA HIS A 220 16.10 -19.33 -14.73
C HIS A 220 14.75 -18.75 -14.30
N LEU A 221 14.54 -18.56 -12.99
CA LEU A 221 13.32 -17.99 -12.44
C LEU A 221 13.27 -16.46 -12.64
N ALA A 222 14.43 -15.80 -12.59
CA ALA A 222 14.53 -14.36 -12.85
C ALA A 222 14.11 -13.98 -14.27
N LEU A 223 14.39 -14.83 -15.27
CA LEU A 223 13.95 -14.62 -16.65
C LEU A 223 12.42 -14.68 -16.80
N LEU A 224 11.78 -15.60 -16.08
CA LEU A 224 10.31 -15.74 -16.08
C LEU A 224 9.61 -14.53 -15.44
N CYS A 225 10.28 -13.82 -14.53
CA CYS A 225 9.76 -12.61 -13.89
C CYS A 225 9.77 -11.36 -14.79
N VAL A 226 10.48 -11.36 -15.93
CA VAL A 226 10.57 -10.17 -16.80
C VAL A 226 9.20 -9.80 -17.39
N THR A 227 8.45 -10.78 -17.87
CA THR A 227 7.12 -10.57 -18.47
C THR A 227 6.12 -9.93 -17.50
N PRO A 228 5.89 -10.45 -16.27
CA PRO A 228 5.01 -9.79 -15.32
C PRO A 228 5.51 -8.41 -14.89
N LEU A 229 6.83 -8.20 -14.79
CA LEU A 229 7.40 -6.90 -14.42
C LEU A 229 7.13 -5.81 -15.47
N ARG A 230 7.17 -6.17 -16.77
CA ARG A 230 6.79 -5.28 -17.88
C ARG A 230 5.31 -4.89 -17.81
N ILE A 231 4.43 -5.81 -17.41
CA ILE A 231 3.01 -5.52 -17.22
C ILE A 231 2.81 -4.58 -16.03
N PHE A 232 3.50 -4.83 -14.91
CA PHE A 232 3.41 -3.99 -13.72
C PHE A 232 3.91 -2.56 -13.95
N ALA A 233 4.81 -2.33 -14.91
CA ALA A 233 5.28 -0.98 -15.24
C ALA A 233 4.12 -0.03 -15.63
N PHE A 234 3.08 -0.55 -16.30
CA PHE A 234 1.91 0.24 -16.70
C PHE A 234 0.92 0.50 -15.56
N PHE A 235 1.00 -0.25 -14.45
CA PHE A 235 0.05 -0.10 -13.35
C PHE A 235 0.19 1.24 -12.62
N CYS A 236 1.34 1.91 -12.74
CA CYS A 236 1.56 3.25 -12.19
C CYS A 236 0.49 4.25 -12.65
N PHE A 237 0.14 4.23 -13.94
CA PHE A 237 -0.86 5.14 -14.52
C PHE A 237 -2.25 4.87 -13.93
N THR A 238 -2.69 3.62 -13.96
CA THR A 238 -3.99 3.22 -13.43
C THR A 238 -4.11 3.52 -11.93
N VAL A 239 -3.05 3.26 -11.16
CA VAL A 239 -3.02 3.54 -9.72
C VAL A 239 -3.08 5.04 -9.45
N SER A 240 -2.39 5.87 -10.24
CA SER A 240 -2.35 7.32 -10.11
C SER A 240 -3.69 7.99 -10.40
N ILE A 241 -4.32 7.62 -11.52
CA ILE A 241 -5.66 8.12 -11.90
C ILE A 241 -6.65 7.80 -10.79
N ARG A 242 -6.65 6.54 -10.33
CA ARG A 242 -7.50 6.10 -9.23
C ARG A 242 -7.22 6.87 -7.94
N ALA A 243 -5.96 7.05 -7.56
CA ALA A 243 -5.59 7.77 -6.33
C ALA A 243 -6.08 9.22 -6.37
N SER A 244 -5.91 9.89 -7.52
CA SER A 244 -6.37 11.26 -7.74
C SER A 244 -7.89 11.38 -7.69
N LEU A 245 -8.61 10.49 -8.38
CA LEU A 245 -10.08 10.46 -8.39
C LEU A 245 -10.66 10.14 -7.00
N THR A 246 -10.05 9.19 -6.30
CA THR A 246 -10.47 8.84 -4.92
C THR A 246 -10.26 10.02 -3.97
N GLY A 247 -9.12 10.72 -4.07
CA GLY A 247 -8.83 11.90 -3.26
C GLY A 247 -9.85 13.03 -3.51
N TRP A 248 -10.24 13.24 -4.77
CA TRP A 248 -11.26 14.21 -5.16
C TRP A 248 -12.66 13.84 -4.65
N LEU A 249 -13.06 12.56 -4.75
CA LEU A 249 -14.36 12.09 -4.25
C LEU A 249 -14.48 12.18 -2.72
N ILE A 250 -13.38 11.92 -2.00
CA ILE A 250 -13.33 12.10 -0.54
C ILE A 250 -13.49 13.57 -0.17
N PHE A 251 -12.89 14.49 -0.92
CA PHE A 251 -13.06 15.93 -0.74
C PHE A 251 -14.52 16.37 -0.93
N ASN A 252 -15.22 15.83 -1.94
CA ASN A 252 -16.63 16.15 -2.20
C ASN A 252 -17.63 15.43 -1.28
N HIS A 253 -17.17 14.69 -0.25
CA HIS A 253 -18.00 13.90 0.65
C HIS A 253 -18.90 12.85 -0.05
N GLN A 254 -18.63 12.50 -1.31
CA GLN A 254 -19.44 11.55 -2.10
C GLN A 254 -18.87 10.13 -2.02
N THR A 255 -18.83 9.55 -0.82
CA THR A 255 -18.30 8.19 -0.60
C THR A 255 -19.10 7.07 -1.24
N LYS A 256 -20.38 7.32 -1.57
CA LYS A 256 -21.22 6.37 -2.33
C LYS A 256 -20.63 6.02 -3.71
N LEU A 257 -19.90 6.95 -4.33
CA LEU A 257 -19.23 6.75 -5.63
C LEU A 257 -17.85 6.10 -5.51
N VAL A 258 -17.26 6.05 -4.31
CA VAL A 258 -15.98 5.36 -4.07
C VAL A 258 -16.16 3.85 -3.98
N ALA A 259 -17.28 3.39 -3.41
CA ALA A 259 -17.64 1.98 -3.24
C ALA A 259 -17.62 1.13 -4.54
N PRO A 260 -18.21 1.57 -5.68
CA PRO A 260 -18.21 0.77 -6.91
C PRO A 260 -16.82 0.53 -7.50
N SER A 261 -15.83 1.36 -7.19
CA SER A 261 -14.45 1.18 -7.69
C SER A 261 -13.81 -0.13 -7.22
N GLY A 262 -14.17 -0.63 -6.03
CA GLY A 262 -13.71 -1.92 -5.51
C GLY A 262 -14.34 -3.09 -6.26
N PHE A 263 -15.62 -2.97 -6.60
CA PHE A 263 -16.38 -3.99 -7.33
C PHE A 263 -15.91 -4.09 -8.79
N ILE A 264 -15.70 -2.95 -9.44
CA ILE A 264 -15.14 -2.88 -10.81
C ILE A 264 -13.74 -3.51 -10.85
N ARG A 265 -12.92 -3.29 -9.82
CA ARG A 265 -11.59 -3.93 -9.73
C ARG A 265 -11.68 -5.44 -9.58
N LEU A 266 -12.58 -5.95 -8.74
CA LEU A 266 -12.79 -7.40 -8.60
C LEU A 266 -13.29 -8.00 -9.91
N ALA A 267 -14.33 -7.40 -10.51
CA ALA A 267 -14.85 -7.81 -11.80
C ALA A 267 -13.76 -7.81 -12.88
N ALA A 268 -12.99 -6.73 -12.99
CA ALA A 268 -11.87 -6.65 -13.93
C ALA A 268 -10.76 -7.67 -13.65
N THR A 269 -10.45 -7.96 -12.38
CA THR A 269 -9.45 -8.97 -12.02
C THR A 269 -9.93 -10.36 -12.43
N ILE A 270 -11.17 -10.70 -12.10
CA ILE A 270 -11.80 -11.98 -12.47
C ILE A 270 -11.89 -12.09 -13.99
N SER A 271 -12.40 -11.07 -14.69
CA SER A 271 -12.48 -11.02 -16.15
C SER A 271 -11.10 -11.14 -16.79
N SER A 272 -10.07 -10.45 -16.28
CA SER A 272 -8.69 -10.57 -16.78
C SER A 272 -8.17 -12.00 -16.68
N LEU A 273 -8.52 -12.72 -15.62
CA LEU A 273 -8.10 -14.10 -15.40
C LEU A 273 -8.74 -15.09 -16.39
N PHE A 274 -9.95 -14.80 -16.87
CA PHE A 274 -10.64 -15.59 -17.89
C PHE A 274 -10.30 -15.18 -19.33
N ILE A 275 -9.96 -13.90 -19.55
CA ILE A 275 -9.70 -13.32 -20.88
C ILE A 275 -8.22 -13.44 -21.28
N LEU A 276 -7.25 -13.25 -20.37
CA LEU A 276 -5.82 -13.38 -20.68
C LEU A 276 -5.45 -14.74 -21.30
N PRO A 277 -5.98 -15.87 -20.82
CA PRO A 277 -5.70 -17.17 -21.43
C PRO A 277 -6.28 -17.30 -22.84
N LYS A 278 -7.41 -16.65 -23.12
CA LYS A 278 -8.09 -16.70 -24.43
C LYS A 278 -7.45 -15.78 -25.47
N LEU A 279 -6.75 -14.73 -25.04
CA LEU A 279 -6.01 -13.80 -25.91
C LEU A 279 -4.59 -14.28 -26.27
N GLY A 280 -4.24 -15.54 -26.02
CA GLY A 280 -2.92 -16.08 -26.40
C GLY A 280 -1.77 -15.73 -25.46
N PHE A 281 -2.01 -15.12 -24.29
CA PHE A 281 -0.98 -15.06 -23.24
C PHE A 281 -0.91 -16.36 -22.42
N GLY A 282 -1.86 -17.28 -22.63
CA GLY A 282 -1.78 -18.66 -22.13
C GLY A 282 -0.68 -19.47 -22.84
N THR A 283 -0.34 -19.15 -24.10
CA THR A 283 0.74 -19.84 -24.82
C THR A 283 2.12 -19.30 -24.47
N ALA A 284 2.28 -18.04 -24.01
CA ALA A 284 3.58 -17.55 -23.53
C ALA A 284 4.10 -18.27 -22.27
N LEU A 285 3.21 -18.92 -21.50
CA LEU A 285 3.54 -19.79 -20.36
C LEU A 285 3.58 -21.29 -20.75
N ASN A 286 3.06 -21.67 -21.91
CA ASN A 286 2.89 -23.06 -22.34
C ASN A 286 3.69 -23.43 -23.61
N SER A 287 4.41 -22.49 -24.24
CA SER A 287 5.08 -22.70 -25.54
C SER A 287 6.60 -22.46 -25.50
N ARG A 288 7.23 -22.51 -24.33
CA ARG A 288 8.70 -22.66 -24.19
C ARG A 288 9.10 -23.79 -23.24
N VAL A 289 8.25 -24.80 -23.15
CA VAL A 289 8.65 -26.16 -22.75
C VAL A 289 8.70 -27.00 -24.03
N TYR A 290 9.60 -26.60 -24.92
CA TYR A 290 10.30 -27.40 -25.93
C TYR A 290 11.58 -26.64 -26.27
#